data_AF-A0A7W1Z447-F1
#
_entry.id   AF-A0A7W1Z447-F1
#
_cell.length_a   1.000
_cell.length_b   1.000
_cell.length_c   1.000
_cell.angle_alpha   90.00
_cell.angle_beta   90.00
_cell.angle_gamma   90.00
#
_symmetry.space_group_name_H-M   'P 1'
#
loop_
_entity.id
_entity.type
_entity.pdbx_description
1 polymer ?
#
loop_
_entity_poly.entity_id
_entity_poly.type
_entity_poly.pdbx_seq_one_letter_code
_entity_poly.pdbx_strand_id
1 'polypeptide(L)' 'MNGKKIRVLIVDDSALIRNVMTEILSQDPEIEVVGTAPDPYV' A
#
# COMPACT_ATOMS: atom_id res chain seq x y z
N MET A 1 1.41 1.65 -24.35
CA MET A 1 1.28 1.69 -22.88
C MET A 1 0.81 0.32 -22.42
N ASN A 2 1.74 -0.55 -22.02
CA ASN A 2 1.44 -1.92 -21.58
C ASN A 2 2.26 -2.31 -20.33
N GLY A 3 2.78 -1.33 -19.59
CA GLY A 3 3.50 -1.58 -18.34
C GLY A 3 2.51 -1.99 -17.26
N LYS A 4 2.55 -3.25 -16.83
CA LYS A 4 1.75 -3.73 -15.72
C LYS A 4 2.16 -2.97 -14.46
N LYS A 5 1.20 -2.40 -13.72
CA LYS A 5 1.47 -1.67 -12.48
C LYS A 5 2.23 -2.54 -11.47
N ILE A 6 3.09 -1.90 -10.68
CA ILE A 6 3.78 -2.53 -9.55
C ILE A 6 2.76 -2.71 -8.44
N ARG A 7 2.48 -3.97 -8.10
CA ARG A 7 1.50 -4.34 -7.07
C ARG A 7 2.17 -4.41 -5.71
N VAL A 8 1.68 -3.65 -4.75
CA VAL A 8 2.28 -3.51 -3.41
C VAL A 8 1.28 -3.90 -2.32
N LEU A 9 1.73 -4.73 -1.38
CA LEU A 9 1.05 -5.00 -0.11
C LEU A 9 1.83 -4.29 1.00
N ILE A 10 1.17 -3.47 1.81
CA ILE A 10 1.82 -2.70 2.87
C ILE A 10 1.75 -3.49 4.18
N VAL A 11 2.90 -3.71 4.82
CA VAL A 11 3.03 -4.43 6.10
C VAL A 11 3.82 -3.56 7.06
N ASP A 12 3.23 -3.24 8.22
CA ASP A 12 3.81 -2.41 9.26
C ASP A 12 3.11 -2.69 10.61
N ASP A 13 3.78 -2.41 11.73
CA ASP A 13 3.22 -2.56 13.08
C ASP A 13 2.38 -1.34 13.52
N SER A 14 2.43 -0.23 12.78
CA SER A 14 1.66 0.98 13.00
C SER A 14 0.53 1.17 11.99
N ALA A 15 -0.70 1.22 12.49
CA ALA A 15 -1.86 1.56 11.67
C ALA A 15 -1.74 2.94 11.00
N LEU A 16 -1.08 3.90 11.66
CA LEU A 16 -0.82 5.22 11.09
C LEU A 16 0.10 5.12 9.87
N ILE A 17 1.19 4.36 9.97
CA ILE A 17 2.14 4.21 8.86
C ILE A 17 1.49 3.50 7.68
N ARG A 18 0.65 2.47 7.91
CA ARG A 18 -0.13 1.85 6.82
C ARG A 18 -0.96 2.88 6.05
N ASN A 19 -1.63 3.79 6.75
CA ASN A 19 -2.46 4.84 6.12
C ASN A 19 -1.60 5.85 5.35
N VAL A 20 -0.55 6.37 5.97
CA VAL A 20 0.37 7.35 5.35
C VAL A 20 1.03 6.76 4.10
N MET A 21 1.53 5.52 4.17
CA MET A 21 2.13 4.84 3.03
C MET A 21 1.12 4.58 1.92
N THR A 22 -0.11 4.22 2.26
CA THR A 22 -1.18 4.05 1.26
C THR A 22 -1.43 5.36 0.50
N GLU A 23 -1.51 6.49 1.21
CA GLU A 23 -1.74 7.80 0.61
C GLU A 23 -0.59 8.22 -0.31
N ILE A 24 0.66 8.07 0.16
CA ILE A 24 1.88 8.42 -0.61
C ILE A 24 1.98 7.54 -1.87
N LEU A 25 1.91 6.22 -1.72
CA LEU A 25 2.10 5.29 -2.84
C LEU A 25 0.96 5.36 -3.86
N SER A 26 -0.24 5.76 -3.45
CA SER A 26 -1.37 5.95 -4.36
C SER A 26 -1.24 7.17 -5.26
N GLN A 27 -0.28 8.08 -5.01
CA GLN A 27 0.00 9.21 -5.91
C GLN A 27 0.81 8.80 -7.14
N ASP A 28 1.50 7.66 -7.11
CA ASP A 28 2.30 7.19 -8.23
C ASP A 28 1.43 6.37 -9.21
N PRO A 29 1.24 6.81 -10.47
CA PRO A 29 0.41 6.11 -11.44
C PRO A 29 0.93 4.72 -11.83
N GLU A 30 2.22 4.43 -11.60
CA GLU A 30 2.84 3.13 -11.87
C GLU A 30 2.61 2.12 -10.74
N ILE A 31 2.10 2.56 -9.58
CA ILE A 31 1.88 1.72 -8.40
C ILE A 31 0.38 1.38 -8.22
N GLU A 32 0.13 0.17 -7.73
CA GLU A 32 -1.17 -0.31 -7.30
C GLU A 32 -1.04 -0.88 -5.88
N VAL A 33 -1.57 -0.17 -4.89
CA VAL A 33 -1.70 -0.72 -3.52
C VAL A 33 -2.83 -1.74 -3.52
N VAL A 34 -2.48 -3.02 -3.41
CA VAL A 34 -3.46 -4.12 -3.46
C VAL A 34 -4.05 -4.48 -2.09
N GLY A 35 -3.52 -3.88 -1.03
CA GLY A 35 -4.02 -4.02 0.33
C GLY A 35 -3.00 -3.63 1.39
N THR A 36 -3.43 -3.75 2.64
CA THR A 36 -2.59 -3.62 3.82
C THR A 36 -2.72 -4.88 4.67
N ALA A 37 -1.67 -5.25 5.41
CA ALA A 37 -1.77 -6.35 6.37
C ALA A 37 -2.83 -6.03 7.43
N PRO A 38 -3.59 -7.01 7.95
CA PRO A 38 -4.52 -6.81 9.06
C PRO A 38 -3.76 -6.37 10.32
N ASP A 39 -4.47 -5.70 11.24
CA ASP A 39 -3.91 -5.39 12.55
C ASP A 39 -3.63 -6.69 13.32
N PRO A 40 -2.50 -6.85 14.01
CA PRO A 40 -2.19 -8.09 14.73
C PRO A 40 -3.10 -8.34 15.94
N TYR A 41 -3.87 -7.34 16.39
CA TYR A 41 -4.75 -7.44 17.56
C TYR A 41 -6.26 -7.57 17.22
N VAL A 42 -6.61 -7.85 15.96
CA VAL A 42 -7.99 -8.15 15.52
C VAL A 42 -8.20 -9.61 15.13
#